data_AF-A0A5F4WGY5-F1
#
_entry.id   AF-A0A5F4WGY5-F1
#
_cell.length_a   1.000
_cell.length_b   1.000
_cell.length_c   1.000
_cell.angle_alpha   90.00
_cell.angle_beta   90.00
_cell.angle_gamma   90.00
#
_symmetry.space_group_name_H-M   'P 1'
#
loop_
_entity.id
_entity.type
_entity.pdbx_description
1 polymer ?
#
loop_
_entity_poly.entity_id
_entity_poly.type
_entity_poly.pdbx_seq_one_letter_code
_entity_poly.pdbx_strand_id
1 'polypeptide(L)'
;MAKVTKDLNPAVKKMSLGQLQSARGVACLGCKGTCSGFEPHSWRKICKSCKCSQEDHCLTSDLEDDRKIGRLLMDSKYSTLTARVKGGDGIRIYKRNRMIMTNPIATGKDPTFDTITYEWAPPGVTQKLVWVSYQEVSRCQWKLKQAAHERAGCGLQGSVGENPKHIDPGLIRGLQYMELIPKEKQPVTGTEGAYYRRRQLMHQLPIYDQDPSRCRGLLENELKLMEEFVKQYKSEALGVGEVALPGQGGLPKEEGKQQEKPEGAETIAPTTNGSLSDPSKEVEYVCELCKGVAPPDSPVVYSDRAGYSKQWHPTCFVCAKCSEPLVDLIYFWKDGAPWCGRHYCESLRPRCSGCDEIIFSEDYQRVEDLAWHRKHFVCEGCEQLLSGRAYIVTKGQLLCPTCSKSKRS
;
A
#
# COMPACT_ATOMS: atom_id res chain seq x y z
N MET A 1 -12.18 16.08 -66.87
CA MET A 1 -13.24 16.13 -65.84
C MET A 1 -12.75 15.38 -64.60
N ALA A 2 -12.42 16.15 -63.56
CA ALA A 2 -12.23 15.84 -62.13
C ALA A 2 -11.56 14.54 -61.63
N LYS A 3 -10.40 14.75 -60.96
CA LYS A 3 -9.86 14.01 -59.80
C LYS A 3 -10.93 13.76 -58.72
N VAL A 4 -10.92 12.59 -58.10
CA VAL A 4 -11.27 12.42 -56.68
C VAL A 4 -10.26 11.47 -56.04
N THR A 5 -9.21 12.06 -55.48
CA THR A 5 -8.43 11.49 -54.39
C THR A 5 -9.35 11.36 -53.17
N LYS A 6 -9.56 10.14 -52.65
CA LYS A 6 -10.17 9.97 -51.34
C LYS A 6 -9.07 10.06 -50.29
N ASP A 7 -8.93 11.27 -49.75
CA ASP A 7 -8.11 11.57 -48.59
C ASP A 7 -8.53 10.70 -47.41
N LEU A 8 -7.62 9.84 -46.96
CA LEU A 8 -7.71 9.19 -45.65
C LEU A 8 -7.45 10.26 -44.59
N ASN A 9 -8.48 10.52 -43.80
CA ASN A 9 -8.55 11.52 -42.75
C ASN A 9 -7.34 11.46 -41.78
N PRO A 10 -6.54 12.53 -41.60
CA PRO A 10 -5.34 12.54 -40.75
C PRO A 10 -5.62 12.60 -39.23
N ALA A 11 -6.81 12.22 -38.76
CA ALA A 11 -7.22 12.34 -37.36
C ALA A 11 -6.86 11.14 -36.45
N VAL A 12 -6.11 10.14 -36.93
CA VAL A 12 -5.75 8.93 -36.13
C VAL A 12 -4.32 8.98 -35.54
N LYS A 13 -3.65 10.14 -35.60
CA LYS A 13 -2.38 10.38 -34.87
C LYS A 13 -2.52 11.50 -33.85
N LYS A 14 -3.31 11.28 -32.79
CA LYS A 14 -3.25 12.09 -31.56
C LYS A 14 -4.05 11.46 -30.40
N MET A 15 -3.74 10.23 -30.03
CA MET A 15 -4.20 9.67 -28.74
C MET A 15 -3.11 8.80 -28.12
N SER A 16 -2.09 9.45 -27.56
CA SER A 16 -1.12 8.81 -26.65
C SER A 16 -0.56 9.80 -25.60
N LEU A 17 -1.37 10.78 -25.21
CA LEU A 17 -1.18 11.57 -23.99
C LEU A 17 -2.45 11.49 -23.15
N GLY A 18 -2.73 10.30 -22.60
CA GLY A 18 -3.78 10.13 -21.59
C GLY A 18 -3.33 10.73 -20.26
N GLN A 19 -3.69 12.00 -20.04
CA GLN A 19 -3.73 12.73 -18.77
C GLN A 19 -2.56 12.47 -17.80
N LEU A 20 -1.42 13.13 -18.02
CA LEU A 20 -0.80 13.89 -16.94
C LEU A 20 -1.35 15.31 -17.08
N GLN A 21 -2.34 15.68 -16.26
CA GLN A 21 -2.64 17.11 -16.13
C GLN A 21 -1.35 17.80 -15.64
N SER A 22 -0.99 18.85 -16.36
CA SER A 22 0.17 19.70 -16.11
C SER A 22 0.17 20.14 -14.64
N ALA A 23 0.98 19.51 -13.81
CA ALA A 23 1.18 19.88 -12.43
C ALA A 23 2.11 21.10 -12.32
N ARG A 24 1.71 22.19 -12.97
CA ARG A 24 2.33 23.49 -12.76
C ARG A 24 2.09 23.87 -11.30
N GLY A 25 3.17 24.02 -10.52
CA GLY A 25 3.11 24.55 -9.16
C GLY A 25 3.26 23.57 -8.00
N VAL A 26 3.27 22.24 -8.23
CA VAL A 26 3.61 21.29 -7.14
C VAL A 26 5.13 21.23 -6.98
N ALA A 27 5.62 21.74 -5.85
CA ALA A 27 7.04 21.77 -5.53
C ALA A 27 7.60 20.34 -5.41
N CYS A 28 8.72 20.10 -6.07
CA CYS A 28 9.44 18.83 -5.93
C CYS A 28 10.07 18.72 -4.55
N LEU A 29 9.77 17.64 -3.85
CA LEU A 29 10.27 17.37 -2.49
C LEU A 29 11.79 17.11 -2.46
N GLY A 30 12.34 16.59 -3.56
CA GLY A 30 13.76 16.24 -3.66
C GLY A 30 14.71 17.37 -4.10
N CYS A 31 14.22 18.40 -4.82
CA CYS A 31 15.12 19.30 -5.57
C CYS A 31 15.22 20.73 -5.03
N LYS A 32 14.70 21.02 -3.83
CA LYS A 32 14.81 22.34 -3.17
C LYS A 32 14.48 23.54 -4.09
N GLY A 33 13.54 23.37 -5.03
CA GLY A 33 13.11 24.45 -5.94
C GLY A 33 13.86 24.55 -7.28
N THR A 34 14.74 23.63 -7.64
CA THR A 34 15.37 23.59 -8.99
C THR A 34 14.37 23.44 -10.15
N CYS A 35 13.14 23.00 -9.89
CA CYS A 35 12.07 22.94 -10.88
C CYS A 35 10.79 23.65 -10.37
N SER A 36 10.02 24.21 -11.30
CA SER A 36 8.73 24.87 -11.04
C SER A 36 7.53 23.91 -11.03
N GLY A 37 7.78 22.62 -11.25
CA GLY A 37 6.78 21.56 -11.36
C GLY A 37 7.37 20.34 -12.07
N PHE A 38 6.60 19.26 -12.16
CA PHE A 38 7.04 18.07 -12.89
C PHE A 38 6.96 18.29 -14.40
N GLU A 39 8.12 18.32 -15.05
CA GLU A 39 8.22 18.31 -16.50
C GLU A 39 8.54 16.90 -16.97
N PRO A 40 7.61 16.16 -17.58
CA PRO A 40 7.86 14.77 -17.94
C PRO A 40 8.95 14.65 -19.00
N HIS A 41 9.93 13.77 -18.78
CA HIS A 41 10.85 13.39 -19.84
C HIS A 41 10.13 12.60 -20.94
N SER A 42 10.68 12.70 -22.15
CA SER A 42 10.18 12.01 -23.35
C SER A 42 10.12 10.50 -23.25
N TRP A 43 10.83 9.86 -22.30
CA TRP A 43 10.82 8.40 -22.12
C TRP A 43 11.20 7.97 -20.68
N ARG A 44 12.06 8.73 -19.99
CA ARG A 44 12.36 8.51 -18.57
C ARG A 44 11.17 8.88 -17.66
N LYS A 45 11.00 8.20 -16.53
CA LYS A 45 9.95 8.51 -15.53
C LYS A 45 10.46 9.52 -14.48
N ILE A 46 11.20 10.51 -14.95
CA ILE A 46 11.82 11.57 -14.15
C ILE A 46 11.48 12.94 -14.72
N CYS A 47 11.64 13.97 -13.90
CA CYS A 47 11.51 15.35 -14.28
C CYS A 47 12.66 15.78 -15.19
N LYS A 48 12.35 16.47 -16.29
CA LYS A 48 13.35 17.02 -17.21
C LYS A 48 14.26 18.03 -16.51
N SER A 49 13.70 18.85 -15.62
CA SER A 49 14.37 19.98 -14.98
C SER A 49 15.22 19.57 -13.79
N CYS A 50 14.66 18.82 -12.83
CA CYS A 50 15.40 18.43 -11.61
C CYS A 50 15.92 16.99 -11.60
N LYS A 51 15.56 16.16 -12.59
CA LYS A 51 15.87 14.72 -12.65
C LYS A 51 15.32 13.87 -11.50
N CYS A 52 14.58 14.46 -10.56
CA CYS A 52 13.83 13.72 -9.55
C CYS A 52 12.73 12.88 -10.20
N SER A 53 12.37 11.79 -9.54
CA SER A 53 11.35 10.86 -9.99
C SER A 53 9.96 11.48 -9.98
N GLN A 54 9.00 10.92 -10.71
CA GLN A 54 7.62 11.41 -10.68
C GLN A 54 7.01 11.37 -9.26
N GLU A 55 7.42 10.41 -8.44
CA GLU A 55 6.98 10.29 -7.04
C GLU A 55 7.46 11.44 -6.16
N ASP A 56 8.64 12.02 -6.43
CA ASP A 56 9.15 13.20 -5.71
C ASP A 56 8.34 14.48 -5.97
N HIS A 57 7.43 14.43 -6.95
CA HIS A 57 6.52 15.51 -7.28
C HIS A 57 5.09 15.29 -6.75
N CYS A 58 4.77 14.16 -6.08
CA CYS A 58 3.48 13.94 -5.40
C CYS A 58 2.22 14.28 -6.24
N LEU A 59 2.17 13.83 -7.50
CA LEU A 59 1.17 14.27 -8.46
C LEU A 59 -0.16 13.52 -8.47
N THR A 60 -0.31 12.46 -7.67
CA THR A 60 -1.50 11.60 -7.77
C THR A 60 -2.62 12.08 -6.86
N SER A 61 -3.84 12.02 -7.39
CA SER A 61 -5.05 12.24 -6.59
C SER A 61 -5.47 10.96 -5.88
N ASP A 62 -6.22 11.11 -4.79
CA ASP A 62 -6.82 9.99 -4.06
C ASP A 62 -7.61 9.03 -4.98
N LEU A 63 -8.30 9.56 -5.99
CA LEU A 63 -9.08 8.76 -6.93
C LEU A 63 -8.18 7.93 -7.86
N GLU A 64 -7.04 8.47 -8.28
CA GLU A 64 -6.08 7.75 -9.12
C GLU A 64 -5.41 6.62 -8.34
N ASP A 65 -5.03 6.88 -7.09
CA ASP A 65 -4.51 5.87 -6.18
C ASP A 65 -5.54 4.75 -5.94
N ASP A 66 -6.82 5.09 -5.79
CA ASP A 66 -7.90 4.10 -5.63
C ASP A 66 -8.15 3.27 -6.88
N ARG A 67 -8.08 3.88 -8.06
CA ARG A 67 -8.17 3.15 -9.34
C ARG A 67 -6.98 2.21 -9.52
N LYS A 68 -5.79 2.66 -9.14
CA LYS A 68 -4.55 1.90 -9.22
C LYS A 68 -4.59 0.67 -8.32
N ILE A 69 -4.94 0.83 -7.05
CA ILE A 69 -5.12 -0.31 -6.14
C ILE A 69 -6.32 -1.17 -6.59
N GLY A 70 -7.41 -0.54 -7.02
CA GLY A 70 -8.58 -1.23 -7.55
C GLY A 70 -8.24 -2.20 -8.68
N ARG A 71 -7.40 -1.76 -9.62
CA ARG A 71 -6.88 -2.61 -10.71
C ARG A 71 -5.98 -3.72 -10.21
N LEU A 72 -5.11 -3.46 -9.23
CA LEU A 72 -4.23 -4.48 -8.65
C LEU A 72 -5.03 -5.62 -8.01
N LEU A 73 -6.04 -5.28 -7.22
CA LEU A 73 -6.83 -6.24 -6.46
C LEU A 73 -7.96 -6.87 -7.28
N MET A 74 -8.35 -6.26 -8.40
CA MET A 74 -9.28 -6.86 -9.36
C MET A 74 -8.71 -8.17 -9.91
N ASP A 75 -9.59 -9.15 -10.11
CA ASP A 75 -9.27 -10.51 -10.56
C ASP A 75 -8.32 -11.28 -9.63
N SER A 76 -8.26 -10.86 -8.36
CA SER A 76 -7.63 -11.60 -7.27
C SER A 76 -8.68 -12.01 -6.22
N LYS A 77 -8.26 -12.85 -5.26
CA LYS A 77 -9.10 -13.20 -4.10
C LYS A 77 -9.51 -11.99 -3.24
N TYR A 78 -8.83 -10.86 -3.39
CA TYR A 78 -9.11 -9.61 -2.67
C TYR A 78 -10.05 -8.66 -3.41
N SER A 79 -10.72 -9.12 -4.46
CA SER A 79 -11.68 -8.31 -5.24
C SER A 79 -12.82 -7.72 -4.39
N THR A 80 -13.13 -8.29 -3.23
CA THR A 80 -14.12 -7.77 -2.26
C THR A 80 -13.73 -6.40 -1.67
N LEU A 81 -12.42 -6.11 -1.61
CA LEU A 81 -11.86 -4.82 -1.18
C LEU A 81 -12.02 -3.72 -2.26
N THR A 82 -12.69 -4.02 -3.36
CA THR A 82 -12.93 -3.08 -4.45
C THR A 82 -14.43 -2.93 -4.73
N ALA A 83 -14.85 -1.78 -5.23
CA ALA A 83 -16.22 -1.50 -5.65
C ALA A 83 -16.27 -1.19 -7.15
N ARG A 84 -17.35 -1.61 -7.82
CA ARG A 84 -17.63 -1.16 -9.20
C ARG A 84 -18.11 0.28 -9.17
N VAL A 85 -17.57 1.11 -10.05
CA VAL A 85 -18.06 2.48 -10.25
C VAL A 85 -19.37 2.43 -11.05
N LYS A 86 -20.43 3.07 -10.56
CA LYS A 86 -21.71 3.16 -11.28
C LYS A 86 -21.50 3.92 -12.59
N GLY A 87 -21.93 3.34 -13.71
CA GLY A 87 -21.86 3.98 -15.03
C GLY A 87 -20.47 4.05 -15.68
N GLY A 88 -19.47 3.33 -15.15
CA GLY A 88 -18.15 3.19 -15.79
C GLY A 88 -17.99 1.88 -16.56
N ASP A 89 -16.99 1.81 -17.44
CA ASP A 89 -16.60 0.68 -18.30
C ASP A 89 -16.08 -0.57 -17.53
N GLY A 90 -16.75 -0.96 -16.45
CA GLY A 90 -16.31 -2.06 -15.57
C GLY A 90 -15.17 -1.71 -14.63
N ILE A 91 -14.74 -0.44 -14.59
CA ILE A 91 -13.66 0.05 -13.71
C ILE A 91 -14.01 -0.19 -12.24
N ARG A 92 -13.09 -0.84 -11.52
CA ARG A 92 -13.17 -1.06 -10.07
C ARG A 92 -12.25 -0.09 -9.34
N ILE A 93 -12.74 0.48 -8.25
CA ILE A 93 -12.00 1.35 -7.35
C ILE A 93 -11.76 0.64 -6.03
N TYR A 94 -10.61 0.88 -5.41
CA TYR A 94 -10.34 0.42 -4.06
C TYR A 94 -11.34 1.05 -3.09
N LYS A 95 -11.95 0.22 -2.23
CA LYS A 95 -12.77 0.69 -1.10
C LYS A 95 -11.83 1.16 0.01
N ARG A 96 -11.13 2.25 -0.23
CA ARG A 96 -10.14 2.77 0.72
C ARG A 96 -10.79 2.94 2.08
N ASN A 97 -10.14 2.38 3.10
CA ASN A 97 -10.60 2.58 4.45
C ASN A 97 -10.06 3.91 4.99
N ARG A 98 -10.92 4.83 5.41
CA ARG A 98 -10.53 6.09 6.04
C ARG A 98 -10.96 6.08 7.50
N MET A 99 -10.11 6.63 8.38
CA MET A 99 -10.44 6.78 9.80
C MET A 99 -10.48 8.26 10.13
N ILE A 100 -11.63 8.73 10.62
CA ILE A 100 -11.85 10.13 11.01
C ILE A 100 -12.10 10.12 12.52
N MET A 101 -11.21 10.77 13.26
CA MET A 101 -11.30 10.92 14.71
C MET A 101 -11.69 12.36 15.03
N THR A 102 -12.80 12.54 15.74
CA THR A 102 -13.26 13.87 16.15
C THR A 102 -13.27 13.94 17.67
N ASN A 103 -12.40 14.79 18.22
CA ASN A 103 -12.29 15.06 19.65
C ASN A 103 -13.04 16.35 19.98
N PRO A 104 -14.04 16.32 20.88
CA PRO A 104 -14.67 17.53 21.37
C PRO A 104 -13.71 18.31 22.26
N ILE A 105 -13.48 19.58 21.95
CA ILE A 105 -12.77 20.53 22.80
C ILE A 105 -13.83 21.26 23.62
N ALA A 106 -13.93 20.92 24.91
CA ALA A 106 -14.85 21.56 25.83
C ALA A 106 -14.29 22.93 26.28
N THR A 107 -14.40 23.94 25.41
CA THR A 107 -14.08 25.34 25.75
C THR A 107 -15.29 26.22 25.46
N GLY A 108 -16.22 26.31 26.43
CA GLY A 108 -17.30 27.31 26.43
C GLY A 108 -18.68 26.81 25.97
N LYS A 109 -19.58 27.76 25.70
CA LYS A 109 -21.00 27.54 25.36
C LYS A 109 -21.21 26.85 24.00
N ASP A 110 -20.20 26.88 23.14
CA ASP A 110 -20.19 26.21 21.85
C ASP A 110 -19.06 25.16 21.83
N PRO A 111 -19.37 23.86 21.68
CA PRO A 111 -18.33 22.84 21.57
C PRO A 111 -17.56 23.04 20.26
N THR A 112 -16.25 23.22 20.36
CA THR A 112 -15.36 23.18 19.18
C THR A 112 -14.84 21.75 19.00
N PHE A 113 -14.50 21.36 17.76
CA PHE A 113 -14.12 20.00 17.42
C PHE A 113 -12.74 19.97 16.78
N ASP A 114 -11.84 19.16 17.33
CA ASP A 114 -10.60 18.80 16.64
C ASP A 114 -10.84 17.53 15.83
N THR A 115 -10.62 17.59 14.52
CA THR A 115 -10.86 16.45 13.62
C THR A 115 -9.56 16.03 12.94
N ILE A 116 -9.10 14.84 13.25
CA ILE A 116 -7.95 14.19 12.64
C ILE A 116 -8.45 13.18 11.60
N THR A 117 -8.05 13.36 10.34
CA THR A 117 -8.38 12.44 9.26
C THR A 117 -7.15 11.64 8.87
N TYR A 118 -7.22 10.31 8.99
CA TYR A 118 -6.27 9.39 8.40
C TYR A 118 -6.74 9.02 6.99
N GLU A 119 -5.93 9.34 5.98
CA GLU A 119 -6.20 9.07 4.57
C GLU A 119 -6.34 7.57 4.30
N TRP A 120 -5.73 6.71 5.11
CA TRP A 120 -5.84 5.26 5.05
C TRP A 120 -5.87 4.62 6.44
N ALA A 121 -6.58 3.51 6.58
CA ALA A 121 -6.59 2.64 7.75
C ALA A 121 -6.59 1.15 7.34
N PRO A 122 -6.10 0.23 8.19
CA PRO A 122 -6.17 -1.20 7.91
C PRO A 122 -7.61 -1.71 7.68
N PRO A 123 -7.80 -2.77 6.87
CA PRO A 123 -9.11 -3.40 6.71
C PRO A 123 -9.65 -3.98 8.03
N GLY A 124 -10.92 -3.71 8.35
CA GLY A 124 -11.55 -4.18 9.60
C GLY A 124 -11.68 -3.12 10.71
N VAL A 125 -11.13 -1.92 10.48
CA VAL A 125 -11.49 -0.72 11.25
C VAL A 125 -12.79 -0.16 10.66
N THR A 126 -13.87 -0.09 11.43
CA THR A 126 -15.14 0.47 10.95
C THR A 126 -15.01 2.00 10.80
N GLN A 127 -15.51 2.54 9.69
CA GLN A 127 -15.37 3.95 9.29
C GLN A 127 -16.23 4.95 10.09
N LYS A 128 -16.73 4.58 11.26
CA LYS A 128 -17.73 5.42 11.94
C LYS A 128 -17.04 6.44 12.85
N LEU A 129 -17.40 7.70 12.62
CA LEU A 129 -17.13 8.85 13.48
C LEU A 129 -17.44 8.50 14.93
N VAL A 130 -16.43 8.50 15.79
CA VAL A 130 -16.64 8.35 17.24
C VAL A 130 -16.14 9.60 17.95
N TRP A 131 -17.01 10.07 18.84
CA TRP A 131 -16.81 11.14 19.79
C TRP A 131 -15.91 10.62 20.91
N VAL A 132 -14.61 10.68 20.71
CA VAL A 132 -13.69 10.26 21.77
C VAL A 132 -13.40 11.48 22.62
N SER A 133 -14.03 11.57 23.79
CA SER A 133 -13.43 12.40 24.83
C SER A 133 -12.11 11.71 25.21
N TYR A 134 -10.98 12.36 24.95
CA TYR A 134 -9.64 11.79 25.17
C TYR A 134 -9.43 11.33 26.64
N GLN A 135 -10.29 11.80 27.56
CA GLN A 135 -10.35 11.39 28.96
C GLN A 135 -11.07 10.06 29.23
N GLU A 136 -11.81 9.49 28.28
CA GLU A 136 -12.54 8.22 28.44
C GLU A 136 -11.75 6.99 27.97
N VAL A 137 -10.83 7.09 27.00
CA VAL A 137 -9.99 5.94 26.59
C VAL A 137 -9.04 5.53 27.72
N SER A 138 -8.40 6.52 28.35
CA SER A 138 -7.56 6.29 29.53
C SER A 138 -8.38 5.71 30.70
N ARG A 139 -9.64 6.13 30.85
CA ARG A 139 -10.55 5.65 31.91
C ARG A 139 -11.12 4.27 31.62
N CYS A 140 -11.37 3.92 30.35
CA CYS A 140 -11.84 2.60 29.92
C CYS A 140 -10.70 1.57 29.94
N GLN A 141 -9.48 1.93 29.54
CA GLN A 141 -8.31 1.07 29.74
C GLN A 141 -8.02 0.84 31.23
N TRP A 142 -8.18 1.88 32.07
CA TRP A 142 -8.06 1.75 33.52
C TRP A 142 -9.17 0.87 34.10
N LYS A 143 -10.44 1.08 33.73
CA LYS A 143 -11.58 0.26 34.18
C LYS A 143 -11.54 -1.19 33.68
N LEU A 144 -11.00 -1.47 32.49
CA LEU A 144 -10.81 -2.85 32.01
C LEU A 144 -9.68 -3.55 32.76
N LYS A 145 -8.59 -2.83 33.09
CA LYS A 145 -7.54 -3.33 34.00
C LYS A 145 -8.05 -3.52 35.43
N GLN A 146 -8.96 -2.65 35.89
CA GLN A 146 -9.57 -2.73 37.22
C GLN A 146 -10.61 -3.84 37.32
N ALA A 147 -11.45 -4.04 36.30
CA ALA A 147 -12.42 -5.14 36.23
C ALA A 147 -11.76 -6.53 36.11
N ALA A 148 -10.52 -6.59 35.61
CA ALA A 148 -9.68 -7.79 35.68
C ALA A 148 -9.15 -8.06 37.11
N HIS A 149 -9.00 -7.01 37.93
CA HIS A 149 -8.52 -7.09 39.31
C HIS A 149 -9.67 -7.25 40.34
N GLU A 150 -10.86 -6.70 40.06
CA GLU A 150 -12.04 -6.70 40.93
C GLU A 150 -12.89 -7.97 40.82
N ARG A 151 -12.59 -8.85 39.84
CA ARG A 151 -13.18 -10.20 39.79
C ARG A 151 -12.75 -11.10 40.97
N ALA A 152 -11.96 -10.55 41.91
CA ALA A 152 -11.51 -11.18 43.14
C ALA A 152 -12.18 -10.67 44.44
N GLY A 153 -13.18 -9.76 44.42
CA GLY A 153 -13.84 -9.46 45.70
C GLY A 153 -14.91 -8.36 45.73
N CYS A 154 -16.11 -8.80 46.11
CA CYS A 154 -17.17 -8.08 46.83
C CYS A 154 -17.96 -6.97 46.09
N GLY A 155 -19.28 -7.06 46.21
CA GLY A 155 -20.26 -6.19 45.59
C GLY A 155 -20.59 -4.93 46.39
N LEU A 156 -20.84 -3.84 45.67
CA LEU A 156 -21.56 -2.67 46.15
C LEU A 156 -22.46 -2.16 45.01
N GLN A 157 -23.74 -1.96 45.34
CA GLN A 157 -24.74 -1.37 44.47
C GLN A 157 -24.52 0.15 44.39
N GLY A 158 -24.29 0.66 43.18
CA GLY A 158 -24.29 2.08 42.84
C GLY A 158 -25.15 2.30 41.60
N SER A 159 -26.05 3.29 41.65
CA SER A 159 -26.97 3.66 40.58
C SER A 159 -26.23 3.96 39.27
N VAL A 160 -26.57 3.20 38.23
CA VAL A 160 -25.98 3.27 36.89
C VAL A 160 -26.46 4.55 36.19
N GLY A 161 -25.65 5.60 36.25
CA GLY A 161 -25.70 6.72 35.31
C GLY A 161 -25.38 6.22 33.89
N GLU A 162 -25.99 6.87 32.90
CA GLU A 162 -26.04 6.51 31.48
C GLU A 162 -24.84 5.72 30.93
N ASN A 163 -25.17 4.60 30.29
CA ASN A 163 -24.23 3.63 29.73
C ASN A 163 -23.24 4.31 28.76
N PRO A 164 -21.91 4.23 28.95
CA PRO A 164 -20.96 4.78 27.99
C PRO A 164 -21.17 4.08 26.65
N LYS A 165 -21.41 4.87 25.59
CA LYS A 165 -21.65 4.37 24.23
C LYS A 165 -20.54 3.37 23.88
N HIS A 166 -20.93 2.14 23.55
CA HIS A 166 -20.00 1.05 23.22
C HIS A 166 -19.03 1.52 22.12
N ILE A 167 -17.75 1.69 22.47
CA ILE A 167 -16.71 1.99 21.50
C ILE A 167 -16.47 0.71 20.70
N ASP A 168 -16.47 0.82 19.36
CA ASP A 168 -16.24 -0.31 18.47
C ASP A 168 -14.82 -0.89 18.70
N PRO A 169 -14.68 -2.18 19.05
CA PRO A 169 -13.38 -2.82 19.22
C PRO A 169 -12.48 -2.71 17.97
N GLY A 170 -13.06 -2.67 16.77
CA GLY A 170 -12.34 -2.43 15.52
C GLY A 170 -11.72 -1.04 15.44
N LEU A 171 -12.39 -0.01 15.98
CA LEU A 171 -11.86 1.35 16.03
C LEU A 171 -10.68 1.46 17.01
N ILE A 172 -10.81 0.90 18.21
CA ILE A 172 -9.71 0.89 19.21
C ILE A 172 -8.47 0.25 18.61
N ARG A 173 -8.64 -0.90 17.95
CA ARG A 173 -7.55 -1.62 17.28
C ARG A 173 -6.90 -0.78 16.18
N GLY A 174 -7.71 -0.06 15.40
CA GLY A 174 -7.23 0.88 14.38
C GLY A 174 -6.40 2.02 14.96
N LEU A 175 -6.83 2.61 16.08
CA LEU A 175 -6.10 3.66 16.78
C LEU A 175 -4.77 3.15 17.33
N GLN A 176 -4.78 2.01 18.05
CA GLN A 176 -3.56 1.37 18.55
C GLN A 176 -2.58 1.05 17.41
N TYR A 177 -3.09 0.57 16.27
CA TYR A 177 -2.26 0.31 15.10
C TYR A 177 -1.59 1.61 14.60
N MET A 178 -2.34 2.71 14.51
CA MET A 178 -1.78 4.01 14.11
C MET A 178 -0.76 4.55 15.10
N GLU A 179 -0.95 4.32 16.41
CA GLU A 179 0.01 4.72 17.45
C GLU A 179 1.35 3.97 17.35
N LEU A 180 1.33 2.72 16.89
CA LEU A 180 2.54 1.91 16.66
C LEU A 180 3.31 2.33 15.40
N ILE A 181 2.69 3.10 14.50
CA ILE A 181 3.37 3.63 13.32
C ILE A 181 4.15 4.91 13.69
N PRO A 182 5.41 5.05 13.27
CA PRO A 182 6.18 6.28 13.41
C PRO A 182 5.41 7.52 12.94
N LYS A 183 5.44 8.61 13.71
CA LYS A 183 4.60 9.81 13.49
C LYS A 183 4.77 10.43 12.11
N GLU A 184 5.99 10.43 11.60
CA GLU A 184 6.37 10.87 10.25
C GLU A 184 5.85 9.98 9.12
N LYS A 185 5.36 8.76 9.43
CA LYS A 185 4.76 7.82 8.47
C LYS A 185 3.26 7.62 8.64
N GLN A 186 2.63 8.26 9.64
CA GLN A 186 1.19 8.17 9.84
C GLN A 186 0.45 8.92 8.72
N PRO A 187 -0.54 8.32 8.03
CA PRO A 187 -1.16 8.92 6.85
C PRO A 187 -2.23 9.97 7.23
N VAL A 188 -1.91 10.92 8.10
CA VAL A 188 -2.82 12.00 8.49
C VAL A 188 -2.89 13.05 7.39
N THR A 189 -4.09 13.42 6.96
CA THR A 189 -4.34 14.38 5.88
C THR A 189 -3.53 15.66 6.09
N GLY A 190 -2.80 16.07 5.06
CA GLY A 190 -1.98 17.29 5.07
C GLY A 190 -0.63 17.19 5.79
N THR A 191 -0.28 16.02 6.34
CA THR A 191 1.03 15.81 7.02
C THR A 191 2.06 15.14 6.11
N GLU A 192 3.34 15.21 6.49
CA GLU A 192 4.43 14.49 5.82
C GLU A 192 4.16 12.98 5.69
N GLY A 193 3.47 12.37 6.66
CA GLY A 193 3.15 10.95 6.59
C GLY A 193 2.11 10.58 5.53
N ALA A 194 1.16 11.47 5.24
CA ALA A 194 0.26 11.31 4.09
C ALA A 194 1.02 11.41 2.75
N TYR A 195 1.94 12.38 2.64
CA TYR A 195 2.82 12.48 1.46
C TYR A 195 3.73 11.26 1.32
N TYR A 196 4.34 10.79 2.42
CA TYR A 196 5.14 9.57 2.46
C TYR A 196 4.34 8.37 1.96
N ARG A 197 3.12 8.16 2.45
CA ARG A 197 2.25 7.06 1.99
C ARG A 197 2.00 7.13 0.48
N ARG A 198 1.62 8.29 -0.06
CA ARG A 198 1.39 8.47 -1.51
C ARG A 198 2.65 8.16 -2.33
N ARG A 199 3.82 8.60 -1.86
CA ARG A 199 5.12 8.26 -2.47
C ARG A 199 5.37 6.76 -2.47
N GLN A 200 5.18 6.09 -1.33
CA GLN A 200 5.34 4.65 -1.23
C GLN A 200 4.35 3.90 -2.13
N LEU A 201 3.12 4.40 -2.31
CA LEU A 201 2.14 3.82 -3.22
C LEU A 201 2.59 3.93 -4.69
N MET A 202 3.19 5.06 -5.09
CA MET A 202 3.80 5.22 -6.41
C MET A 202 5.00 4.32 -6.61
N HIS A 203 5.91 4.30 -5.64
CA HIS A 203 7.17 3.56 -5.69
C HIS A 203 6.95 2.04 -5.61
N GLN A 204 6.25 1.55 -4.60
CA GLN A 204 6.13 0.11 -4.31
C GLN A 204 5.20 -0.62 -5.26
N LEU A 205 4.23 0.08 -5.86
CA LEU A 205 3.22 -0.54 -6.72
C LEU A 205 3.11 0.16 -8.08
N PRO A 206 4.17 0.37 -8.88
CA PRO A 206 4.09 1.22 -10.07
C PRO A 206 2.97 0.78 -11.04
N ILE A 207 2.17 1.74 -11.55
CA ILE A 207 1.00 1.38 -12.39
C ILE A 207 1.43 0.69 -13.69
N TYR A 208 2.59 1.07 -14.23
CA TYR A 208 3.17 0.48 -15.44
C TYR A 208 3.81 -0.89 -15.21
N ASP A 209 3.80 -1.43 -13.99
CA ASP A 209 4.12 -2.85 -13.77
C ASP A 209 2.87 -3.73 -13.89
N GLN A 210 1.68 -3.12 -13.97
CA GLN A 210 0.38 -3.82 -13.90
C GLN A 210 -0.50 -3.57 -15.12
N ASP A 211 -0.35 -2.39 -15.74
CA ASP A 211 -1.19 -1.94 -16.84
C ASP A 211 -0.36 -1.77 -18.12
N PRO A 212 -0.48 -2.69 -19.10
CA PRO A 212 0.26 -2.62 -20.35
C PRO A 212 0.06 -1.30 -21.10
N SER A 213 -1.11 -0.66 -20.95
CA SER A 213 -1.41 0.64 -21.58
C SER A 213 -0.57 1.80 -21.01
N ARG A 214 0.08 1.59 -19.87
CA ARG A 214 0.93 2.58 -19.19
C ARG A 214 2.42 2.37 -19.47
N CYS A 215 2.78 1.27 -20.13
CA CYS A 215 4.12 0.98 -20.63
C CYS A 215 4.38 1.66 -21.97
N ARG A 216 5.64 1.95 -22.28
CA ARG A 216 6.00 2.63 -23.52
C ARG A 216 6.49 1.66 -24.58
N GLY A 217 5.61 1.36 -25.54
CA GLY A 217 6.00 0.69 -26.79
C GLY A 217 6.26 -0.80 -26.64
N LEU A 218 5.46 -1.49 -25.82
CA LEU A 218 5.40 -2.95 -25.79
C LEU A 218 4.96 -3.48 -27.15
N LEU A 219 5.67 -4.51 -27.63
CA LEU A 219 5.28 -5.29 -28.80
C LEU A 219 4.12 -6.25 -28.45
N GLU A 220 3.39 -6.73 -29.46
CA GLU A 220 2.23 -7.61 -29.27
C GLU A 220 2.56 -8.90 -28.47
N ASN A 221 3.73 -9.48 -28.70
CA ASN A 221 4.22 -10.62 -27.93
C ASN A 221 4.57 -10.24 -26.48
N GLU A 222 5.14 -9.05 -26.27
CA GLU A 222 5.49 -8.54 -24.94
C GLU A 222 4.23 -8.17 -24.12
N LEU A 223 3.17 -7.69 -24.78
CA LEU A 223 1.87 -7.45 -24.16
C LEU A 223 1.31 -8.72 -23.52
N LYS A 224 1.30 -9.83 -24.28
CA LYS A 224 0.82 -11.13 -23.77
C LYS A 224 1.66 -11.63 -22.59
N LEU A 225 2.98 -11.52 -22.68
CA LEU A 225 3.89 -11.87 -21.58
C LEU A 225 3.61 -11.05 -20.33
N MET A 226 3.32 -9.75 -20.48
CA MET A 226 2.98 -8.88 -19.36
C MET A 226 1.62 -9.26 -18.75
N GLU A 227 0.61 -9.53 -19.57
CA GLU A 227 -0.71 -9.96 -19.07
C GLU A 227 -0.63 -11.27 -18.29
N GLU A 228 0.10 -12.26 -18.81
CA GLU A 228 0.35 -13.53 -18.12
C GLU A 228 1.13 -13.33 -16.82
N PHE A 229 2.18 -12.50 -16.85
CA PHE A 229 2.95 -12.14 -15.67
C PHE A 229 2.09 -11.50 -14.58
N VAL A 230 1.22 -10.56 -14.95
CA VAL A 230 0.28 -9.90 -14.04
C VAL A 230 -0.71 -10.87 -13.46
N LYS A 231 -1.28 -11.74 -14.30
CA LYS A 231 -2.21 -12.79 -13.87
C LYS A 231 -1.55 -13.72 -12.85
N GLN A 232 -0.33 -14.18 -13.13
CA GLN A 232 0.39 -15.11 -12.28
C GLN A 232 0.70 -14.53 -10.90
N TYR A 233 1.29 -13.33 -10.82
CA TYR A 233 1.62 -12.78 -9.50
C TYR A 233 0.35 -12.46 -8.69
N LYS A 234 -0.76 -12.07 -9.33
CA LYS A 234 -2.03 -11.81 -8.65
C LYS A 234 -2.60 -13.07 -7.99
N SER A 235 -2.45 -14.22 -8.63
CA SER A 235 -2.90 -15.50 -8.09
C SER A 235 -1.94 -16.09 -7.06
N GLU A 236 -0.63 -16.01 -7.29
CA GLU A 236 0.37 -16.79 -6.55
C GLU A 236 1.05 -16.00 -5.42
N ALA A 237 1.28 -14.69 -5.61
CA ALA A 237 2.11 -13.90 -4.70
C ALA A 237 1.37 -12.76 -4.00
N LEU A 238 0.46 -12.08 -4.70
CA LEU A 238 -0.25 -10.93 -4.18
C LEU A 238 -1.01 -11.29 -2.89
N GLY A 239 -0.87 -10.40 -1.91
CA GLY A 239 -1.44 -10.49 -0.59
C GLY A 239 -1.88 -9.15 -0.04
N VAL A 240 -2.82 -9.15 0.90
CA VAL A 240 -3.20 -7.99 1.71
C VAL A 240 -3.14 -8.39 3.17
N GLY A 241 -2.33 -7.68 3.96
CA GLY A 241 -2.13 -7.98 5.38
C GLY A 241 -3.40 -7.74 6.19
N GLU A 242 -3.59 -8.57 7.20
CA GLU A 242 -4.74 -8.53 8.10
C GLU A 242 -4.30 -8.04 9.49
N VAL A 243 -4.97 -7.03 10.03
CA VAL A 243 -4.69 -6.52 11.38
C VAL A 243 -5.64 -7.15 12.38
N ALA A 244 -5.08 -7.88 13.33
CA ALA A 244 -5.80 -8.54 14.42
C ALA A 244 -4.94 -8.56 15.69
N LEU A 245 -5.49 -9.07 16.79
CA LEU A 245 -4.67 -9.36 17.96
C LEU A 245 -3.91 -10.68 17.76
N PRO A 246 -2.81 -10.91 18.50
CA PRO A 246 -2.11 -12.18 18.49
C PRO A 246 -3.06 -13.37 18.77
N GLY A 247 -2.91 -14.45 18.00
CA GLY A 247 -3.79 -15.63 18.02
C GLY A 247 -5.15 -15.47 17.32
N GLN A 248 -5.51 -14.28 16.81
CA GLN A 248 -6.82 -14.02 16.20
C GLN A 248 -6.78 -13.88 14.66
N GLY A 249 -5.65 -14.18 14.02
CA GLY A 249 -5.51 -14.06 12.57
C GLY A 249 -6.38 -15.08 11.81
N GLY A 250 -7.07 -14.63 10.76
CA GLY A 250 -7.79 -15.51 9.84
C GLY A 250 -9.14 -16.01 10.35
N LEU A 251 -9.59 -15.50 11.49
CA LEU A 251 -10.93 -15.76 12.00
C LEU A 251 -11.98 -15.00 11.16
N PRO A 252 -13.13 -15.62 10.84
CA PRO A 252 -14.24 -14.92 10.19
C PRO A 252 -14.61 -13.68 11.00
N LYS A 253 -14.70 -12.53 10.33
CA LYS A 253 -15.21 -11.31 10.94
C LYS A 253 -16.69 -11.52 11.21
N GLU A 254 -17.10 -11.57 12.47
CA GLU A 254 -18.50 -11.44 12.91
C GLU A 254 -19.01 -10.05 12.49
N GLU A 255 -19.34 -9.89 11.20
CA GLU A 255 -20.07 -8.74 10.72
C GLU A 255 -21.52 -8.92 11.16
N GLY A 256 -22.00 -8.05 12.05
CA GLY A 256 -23.36 -8.05 12.57
C GLY A 256 -24.40 -8.12 11.45
N LYS A 257 -24.87 -9.34 11.18
CA LYS A 257 -26.14 -9.62 10.53
C LYS A 257 -27.03 -10.22 11.61
N GLN A 258 -28.08 -9.48 11.97
CA GLN A 258 -29.27 -10.09 12.55
C GLN A 258 -29.74 -11.16 11.56
N GLN A 259 -29.70 -12.42 11.98
CA GLN A 259 -30.38 -13.51 11.30
C GLN A 259 -31.29 -14.20 12.30
N GLU A 260 -32.57 -14.17 11.95
CA GLU A 260 -33.62 -14.97 12.58
C GLU A 260 -33.22 -16.45 12.61
N LYS A 261 -33.54 -17.06 13.75
CA LYS A 261 -33.41 -18.47 14.06
C LYS A 261 -34.09 -19.33 12.97
N PRO A 262 -33.49 -20.45 12.57
CA PRO A 262 -34.28 -21.66 12.48
C PRO A 262 -33.68 -22.77 13.33
N GLU A 263 -34.61 -23.55 13.85
CA GLU A 263 -34.42 -24.66 14.77
C GLU A 263 -33.94 -25.91 14.04
N GLY A 264 -33.18 -26.74 14.77
CA GLY A 264 -33.05 -28.17 14.49
C GLY A 264 -31.71 -28.59 13.88
N ALA A 265 -30.80 -29.08 14.74
CA ALA A 265 -29.97 -30.25 14.42
C ALA A 265 -29.29 -30.78 15.69
N GLU A 266 -29.29 -32.10 15.79
CA GLU A 266 -29.08 -32.91 16.99
C GLU A 266 -27.66 -32.90 17.55
N THR A 267 -27.61 -33.18 18.86
CA THR A 267 -26.42 -33.33 19.69
C THR A 267 -25.82 -34.72 19.50
N ILE A 268 -24.53 -34.80 19.19
CA ILE A 268 -23.73 -36.02 19.37
C ILE A 268 -22.54 -35.66 20.26
N ALA A 269 -22.57 -36.15 21.50
CA ALA A 269 -21.44 -36.11 22.42
C ALA A 269 -20.46 -37.25 22.10
N PRO A 270 -19.15 -37.03 22.21
CA PRO A 270 -18.22 -38.08 22.59
C PRO A 270 -17.80 -37.88 24.04
N THR A 271 -17.99 -38.95 24.81
CA THR A 271 -17.46 -39.14 26.14
C THR A 271 -15.98 -39.54 26.09
N THR A 272 -15.34 -39.28 27.23
CA THR A 272 -14.20 -39.98 27.83
C THR A 272 -12.80 -39.36 27.72
N ASN A 273 -12.23 -39.29 28.93
CA ASN A 273 -10.83 -39.30 29.33
C ASN A 273 -10.10 -37.97 29.35
N GLY A 274 -10.24 -37.32 30.51
CA GLY A 274 -9.43 -36.20 30.95
C GLY A 274 -7.94 -36.56 31.01
N SER A 275 -7.16 -35.75 30.31
CA SER A 275 -5.87 -35.32 30.81
C SER A 275 -6.06 -33.89 31.31
N LEU A 276 -5.75 -33.66 32.59
CA LEU A 276 -5.56 -32.32 33.13
C LEU A 276 -4.35 -31.72 32.40
N SER A 277 -4.61 -30.99 31.32
CA SER A 277 -3.61 -30.15 30.68
C SER A 277 -3.31 -28.97 31.59
N ASP A 278 -2.07 -28.90 32.03
CA ASP A 278 -1.39 -27.84 32.79
C ASP A 278 -1.89 -26.41 32.45
N PRO A 279 -2.40 -25.61 33.42
CA PRO A 279 -2.98 -24.29 33.16
C PRO A 279 -1.96 -23.13 33.02
N SER A 280 -0.74 -23.39 32.53
CA SER A 280 0.32 -22.37 32.53
C SER A 280 1.40 -22.54 31.45
N LYS A 281 0.98 -22.63 30.17
CA LYS A 281 1.85 -22.13 29.09
C LYS A 281 1.19 -20.89 28.50
N GLU A 282 1.59 -19.71 28.98
CA GLU A 282 1.34 -18.48 28.26
C GLU A 282 1.91 -18.64 26.84
N VAL A 283 1.04 -18.63 25.84
CA VAL A 283 1.46 -18.72 24.45
C VAL A 283 2.16 -17.41 24.13
N GLU A 284 3.49 -17.44 24.08
CA GLU A 284 4.29 -16.27 23.74
C GLU A 284 4.18 -16.00 22.25
N TYR A 285 3.60 -14.85 21.92
CA TYR A 285 3.43 -14.40 20.55
C TYR A 285 4.69 -13.68 20.11
N VAL A 286 5.38 -14.21 19.08
CA VAL A 286 6.66 -13.66 18.60
C VAL A 286 6.49 -13.03 17.22
N CYS A 287 7.13 -11.87 16.99
CA CYS A 287 7.20 -11.26 15.67
C CYS A 287 8.20 -11.99 14.77
N GLU A 288 7.79 -12.28 13.54
CA GLU A 288 8.62 -13.01 12.58
C GLU A 288 9.87 -12.24 12.14
N LEU A 289 9.87 -10.90 12.11
CA LEU A 289 11.04 -10.13 11.68
C LEU A 289 12.03 -9.86 12.83
N CYS A 290 11.58 -9.15 13.87
CA CYS A 290 12.47 -8.71 14.95
C CYS A 290 12.71 -9.77 16.02
N LYS A 291 11.93 -10.87 15.99
CA LYS A 291 11.92 -11.93 17.00
C LYS A 291 11.55 -11.47 18.41
N GLY A 292 11.08 -10.23 18.56
CA GLY A 292 10.56 -9.69 19.82
C GLY A 292 9.12 -10.13 20.07
N VAL A 293 8.70 -10.05 21.34
CA VAL A 293 7.36 -10.40 21.80
C VAL A 293 6.33 -9.41 21.27
N ALA A 294 5.19 -9.92 20.82
CA ALA A 294 3.99 -9.15 20.51
C ALA A 294 3.04 -9.25 21.71
N PRO A 295 2.76 -8.13 22.40
CA PRO A 295 1.82 -8.14 23.53
C PRO A 295 0.43 -8.66 23.08
N PRO A 296 -0.24 -9.51 23.87
CA PRO A 296 -1.54 -10.08 23.50
C PRO A 296 -2.65 -9.05 23.22
N ASP A 297 -2.52 -7.85 23.76
CA ASP A 297 -3.44 -6.71 23.62
C ASP A 297 -2.98 -5.66 22.60
N SER A 298 -1.89 -5.94 21.87
CA SER A 298 -1.32 -5.04 20.86
C SER A 298 -1.56 -5.59 19.46
N PRO A 299 -2.02 -4.77 18.49
CA PRO A 299 -2.33 -5.24 17.15
C PRO A 299 -1.07 -5.71 16.41
N VAL A 300 -1.21 -6.83 15.72
CA VAL A 300 -0.21 -7.40 14.81
C VAL A 300 -0.77 -7.52 13.40
N VAL A 301 0.14 -7.65 12.43
CA VAL A 301 -0.19 -7.91 11.04
C VAL A 301 0.00 -9.40 10.76
N TYR A 302 -0.97 -10.02 10.10
CA TYR A 302 -0.90 -11.37 9.56
C TYR A 302 -0.79 -11.35 8.04
N SER A 303 -0.16 -12.39 7.52
CA SER A 303 -0.08 -12.70 6.09
C SER A 303 -0.72 -14.06 5.87
N ASP A 304 -1.81 -14.09 5.10
CA ASP A 304 -2.47 -15.34 4.75
C ASP A 304 -1.56 -16.28 3.92
N ARG A 305 -0.63 -15.72 3.12
CA ARG A 305 0.38 -16.50 2.38
C ARG A 305 1.43 -17.13 3.28
N ALA A 306 1.70 -16.52 4.44
CA ALA A 306 2.62 -17.04 5.43
C ALA A 306 2.00 -18.14 6.31
N GLY A 307 0.68 -18.30 6.22
CA GLY A 307 -0.12 -18.95 7.24
C GLY A 307 -0.36 -18.02 8.44
N TYR A 308 -1.47 -18.25 9.13
CA TYR A 308 -1.85 -17.49 10.33
C TYR A 308 -1.07 -17.86 11.60
N SER A 309 0.01 -18.65 11.45
CA SER A 309 0.97 -18.94 12.52
C SER A 309 2.11 -17.92 12.60
N LYS A 310 2.24 -17.04 11.59
CA LYS A 310 3.26 -15.98 11.54
C LYS A 310 2.62 -14.61 11.66
N GLN A 311 3.28 -13.73 12.40
CA GLN A 311 2.79 -12.39 12.70
C GLN A 311 3.93 -11.37 12.74
N TRP A 312 3.60 -10.12 12.48
CA TRP A 312 4.55 -9.01 12.48
C TRP A 312 4.01 -7.86 13.32
N HIS A 313 4.88 -7.15 14.03
CA HIS A 313 4.53 -5.82 14.51
C HIS A 313 4.19 -4.91 13.31
N PRO A 314 3.32 -3.90 13.46
CA PRO A 314 2.99 -2.97 12.38
C PRO A 314 4.21 -2.35 11.68
N THR A 315 5.27 -2.05 12.42
CA THR A 315 6.53 -1.48 11.90
C THR A 315 7.48 -2.53 11.30
N CYS A 316 7.25 -3.80 11.60
CA CYS A 316 8.05 -4.93 11.13
C CYS A 316 7.49 -5.57 9.86
N PHE A 317 6.28 -5.19 9.42
CA PHE A 317 5.73 -5.68 8.16
C PHE A 317 6.28 -4.88 6.97
N VAL A 318 7.54 -5.16 6.65
CA VAL A 318 8.36 -4.43 5.66
C VAL A 318 8.77 -5.32 4.49
N CYS A 319 9.14 -4.71 3.37
CA CYS A 319 9.69 -5.43 2.23
C CYS A 319 11.08 -6.03 2.55
N ALA A 320 11.28 -7.31 2.24
CA ALA A 320 12.56 -8.00 2.46
C ALA A 320 13.78 -7.37 1.76
N LYS A 321 13.60 -6.63 0.64
CA LYS A 321 14.71 -6.00 -0.12
C LYS A 321 15.04 -4.58 0.34
N CYS A 322 14.05 -3.71 0.55
CA CYS A 322 14.31 -2.30 0.93
C CYS A 322 14.02 -1.96 2.39
N SER A 323 13.47 -2.88 3.16
CA SER A 323 13.07 -2.65 4.56
C SER A 323 12.08 -1.49 4.77
N GLU A 324 11.41 -1.03 3.70
CA GLU A 324 10.32 -0.06 3.82
C GLU A 324 9.02 -0.75 4.22
N PRO A 325 8.19 -0.15 5.10
CA PRO A 325 6.84 -0.61 5.41
C PRO A 325 6.00 -0.81 4.15
N LEU A 326 5.29 -1.93 4.09
CA LEU A 326 4.47 -2.28 2.93
C LEU A 326 3.25 -1.40 2.86
N VAL A 327 3.17 -0.59 1.79
CA VAL A 327 2.11 0.41 1.64
C VAL A 327 0.73 -0.25 1.62
N ASP A 328 -0.17 0.27 2.44
CA ASP A 328 -1.54 -0.24 2.61
C ASP A 328 -1.62 -1.73 2.98
N LEU A 329 -0.54 -2.29 3.56
CA LEU A 329 -0.37 -3.72 3.83
C LEU A 329 -0.46 -4.61 2.58
N ILE A 330 -0.32 -4.03 1.38
CA ILE A 330 -0.27 -4.78 0.13
C ILE A 330 1.12 -5.35 -0.03
N TYR A 331 1.21 -6.67 -0.20
CA TYR A 331 2.47 -7.39 -0.23
C TYR A 331 2.48 -8.47 -1.31
N PHE A 332 3.67 -8.95 -1.62
CA PHE A 332 3.92 -10.03 -2.57
C PHE A 332 4.78 -11.08 -1.86
N TRP A 333 4.24 -12.29 -1.74
CA TRP A 333 4.91 -13.37 -1.04
C TRP A 333 5.97 -14.02 -1.92
N LYS A 334 7.21 -14.10 -1.44
CA LYS A 334 8.32 -14.79 -2.12
C LYS A 334 9.35 -15.25 -1.12
N ASP A 335 9.82 -16.49 -1.28
CA ASP A 335 10.89 -17.10 -0.48
C ASP A 335 10.67 -16.98 1.04
N GLY A 336 9.42 -17.18 1.49
CA GLY A 336 9.06 -17.16 2.90
C GLY A 336 8.99 -15.77 3.55
N ALA A 337 9.09 -14.70 2.76
CA ALA A 337 9.07 -13.32 3.24
C ALA A 337 8.12 -12.43 2.41
N PRO A 338 7.64 -11.30 2.97
CA PRO A 338 6.84 -10.34 2.23
C PRO A 338 7.73 -9.33 1.47
N TRP A 339 7.34 -9.02 0.23
CA TRP A 339 8.02 -8.10 -0.67
C TRP A 339 7.06 -7.00 -1.14
N CYS A 340 7.60 -5.83 -1.49
CA CYS A 340 6.81 -4.83 -2.21
C CYS A 340 6.69 -5.23 -3.69
N GLY A 341 5.66 -4.74 -4.39
CA GLY A 341 5.41 -5.11 -5.78
C GLY A 341 6.59 -4.81 -6.70
N ARG A 342 7.21 -3.64 -6.56
CA ARG A 342 8.40 -3.24 -7.32
C ARG A 342 9.51 -4.27 -7.22
N HIS A 343 9.92 -4.63 -6.00
CA HIS A 343 11.04 -5.54 -5.77
C HIS A 343 10.69 -6.99 -6.08
N TYR A 344 9.45 -7.41 -5.86
CA TYR A 344 8.97 -8.72 -6.31
C TYR A 344 9.11 -8.83 -7.83
N CYS A 345 8.58 -7.85 -8.59
CA CYS A 345 8.66 -7.87 -10.05
C CYS A 345 10.11 -7.82 -10.55
N GLU A 346 10.96 -6.98 -9.95
CA GLU A 346 12.40 -6.91 -10.27
C GLU A 346 13.15 -8.21 -10.00
N SER A 347 12.69 -9.02 -9.05
CA SER A 347 13.32 -10.32 -8.75
C SER A 347 12.98 -11.38 -9.79
N LEU A 348 11.95 -11.16 -10.61
CA LEU A 348 11.50 -12.09 -11.65
C LEU A 348 11.90 -11.64 -13.05
N ARG A 349 11.92 -10.34 -13.31
CA ARG A 349 12.24 -9.74 -14.61
C ARG A 349 13.10 -8.48 -14.41
N PRO A 350 14.08 -8.22 -15.29
CA PRO A 350 14.94 -7.06 -15.14
C PRO A 350 14.15 -5.75 -15.32
N ARG A 351 14.44 -4.74 -14.50
CA ARG A 351 13.88 -3.40 -14.62
C ARG A 351 14.86 -2.47 -15.35
N CYS A 352 14.36 -1.69 -16.30
CA CYS A 352 15.18 -0.74 -17.03
C CYS A 352 15.58 0.46 -16.15
N SER A 353 16.87 0.64 -15.87
CA SER A 353 17.38 1.77 -15.08
C SER A 353 17.19 3.14 -15.73
N GLY A 354 16.86 3.17 -17.03
CA GLY A 354 16.55 4.41 -17.74
C GLY A 354 15.07 4.82 -17.67
N CYS A 355 14.15 3.89 -17.97
CA CYS A 355 12.70 4.20 -18.04
C CYS A 355 11.88 3.67 -16.87
N ASP A 356 12.51 2.95 -15.94
CA ASP A 356 11.89 2.35 -14.75
C ASP A 356 10.84 1.26 -15.03
N GLU A 357 10.65 0.83 -16.28
CA GLU A 357 9.69 -0.22 -16.65
C GLU A 357 10.36 -1.62 -16.62
N ILE A 358 9.57 -2.65 -16.30
CA ILE A 358 9.99 -4.06 -16.41
C ILE A 358 10.24 -4.39 -17.88
N ILE A 359 11.37 -5.05 -18.16
CA ILE A 359 11.78 -5.44 -19.51
C ILE A 359 11.20 -6.84 -19.80
N PHE A 360 10.24 -6.90 -20.73
CA PHE A 360 9.70 -8.17 -21.24
C PHE A 360 10.46 -8.70 -22.46
N SER A 361 11.20 -7.83 -23.13
CA SER A 361 12.05 -8.19 -24.27
C SER A 361 13.24 -9.03 -23.82
N GLU A 362 13.56 -10.08 -24.58
CA GLU A 362 14.83 -10.80 -24.43
C GLU A 362 16.02 -9.98 -24.93
N ASP A 363 15.75 -8.97 -25.77
CA ASP A 363 16.78 -8.10 -26.33
C ASP A 363 17.03 -6.84 -25.49
N TYR A 364 17.86 -6.97 -24.46
CA TYR A 364 18.21 -5.87 -23.56
C TYR A 364 19.70 -5.80 -23.26
N GLN A 365 20.16 -4.63 -22.81
CA GLN A 365 21.54 -4.43 -22.39
C GLN A 365 21.65 -4.60 -20.89
N ARG A 366 22.57 -5.45 -20.45
CA ARG A 366 22.92 -5.61 -19.04
C ARG A 366 24.34 -5.13 -18.79
N VAL A 367 24.55 -4.41 -17.69
CA VAL A 367 25.86 -3.98 -17.20
C VAL A 367 25.82 -4.09 -15.68
N GLU A 368 26.71 -4.92 -15.11
CA GLU A 368 26.68 -5.25 -13.68
C GLU A 368 25.29 -5.80 -13.28
N ASP A 369 24.68 -5.23 -12.24
CA ASP A 369 23.34 -5.57 -11.75
C ASP A 369 22.23 -4.68 -12.34
N LEU A 370 22.58 -3.86 -13.34
CA LEU A 370 21.65 -2.93 -13.98
C LEU A 370 21.28 -3.41 -15.38
N ALA A 371 20.06 -3.06 -15.80
CA ALA A 371 19.52 -3.43 -17.09
C ALA A 371 18.90 -2.24 -17.80
N TRP A 372 18.95 -2.23 -19.13
CA TRP A 372 18.33 -1.21 -19.96
C TRP A 372 17.69 -1.86 -21.18
N HIS A 373 16.50 -1.40 -21.55
CA HIS A 373 16.04 -1.56 -22.92
C HIS A 373 17.11 -1.02 -23.89
N ARG A 374 17.31 -1.65 -25.05
CA ARG A 374 18.34 -1.21 -26.01
C ARG A 374 18.25 0.28 -26.36
N LYS A 375 17.03 0.80 -26.56
CA LYS A 375 16.78 2.22 -26.87
C LYS A 375 17.10 3.16 -25.70
N HIS A 376 17.18 2.65 -24.49
CA HIS A 376 17.41 3.41 -23.25
C HIS A 376 18.86 3.32 -22.76
N PHE A 377 19.71 2.55 -23.44
CA PHE A 377 21.14 2.49 -23.17
C PHE A 377 21.87 3.70 -23.79
N VAL A 378 21.57 4.88 -23.24
CA VAL A 378 22.05 6.17 -23.72
C VAL A 378 22.77 6.93 -22.60
N CYS A 379 23.72 7.79 -22.98
CA CYS A 379 24.41 8.68 -22.04
C CYS A 379 23.40 9.62 -21.36
N GLU A 380 23.44 9.72 -20.03
CA GLU A 380 22.58 10.64 -19.27
C GLU A 380 22.89 12.12 -19.49
N GLY A 381 24.10 12.46 -19.95
CA GLY A 381 24.50 13.83 -20.22
C GLY A 381 24.13 14.32 -21.63
N CYS A 382 24.41 13.51 -22.67
CA CYS A 382 24.24 13.92 -24.06
C CYS A 382 23.17 13.13 -24.83
N GLU A 383 22.48 12.18 -24.18
CA GLU A 383 21.42 11.34 -24.76
C GLU A 383 21.84 10.47 -25.96
N GLN A 384 23.13 10.37 -26.27
CA GLN A 384 23.62 9.51 -27.34
C GLN A 384 23.61 8.04 -26.94
N LEU A 385 23.23 7.16 -27.87
CA LEU A 385 23.27 5.72 -27.72
C LEU A 385 24.69 5.23 -27.46
N LEU A 386 24.85 4.34 -26.47
CA LEU A 386 26.13 3.82 -26.02
C LEU A 386 26.40 2.38 -26.45
N SER A 387 25.46 1.74 -27.16
CA SER A 387 25.66 0.41 -27.73
C SER A 387 26.90 0.41 -28.64
N GLY A 388 27.87 -0.46 -28.33
CA GLY A 388 29.14 -0.54 -29.07
C GLY A 388 30.10 0.64 -28.86
N ARG A 389 29.87 1.51 -27.87
CA ARG A 389 30.74 2.64 -27.52
C ARG A 389 31.28 2.49 -26.10
N ALA A 390 32.39 3.17 -25.81
CA ALA A 390 32.90 3.26 -24.44
C ALA A 390 31.90 4.01 -23.53
N TYR A 391 31.70 3.50 -22.33
CA TYR A 391 30.82 4.09 -21.31
C TYR A 391 31.41 3.91 -19.91
N ILE A 392 30.89 4.68 -18.97
CA ILE A 392 31.25 4.66 -17.54
C ILE A 392 29.94 4.62 -16.76
N VAL A 393 29.81 3.63 -15.86
CA VAL A 393 28.73 3.57 -14.89
C VAL A 393 29.23 4.19 -13.59
N THR A 394 28.48 5.14 -13.01
CA THR A 394 28.83 5.75 -11.72
C THR A 394 27.57 6.05 -10.94
N LYS A 395 27.40 5.42 -9.76
CA LYS A 395 26.21 5.57 -8.91
C LYS A 395 24.90 5.33 -9.68
N GLY A 396 24.86 4.31 -10.53
CA GLY A 396 23.71 4.00 -11.40
C GLY A 396 23.56 4.89 -12.62
N GLN A 397 24.39 5.93 -12.79
CA GLN A 397 24.35 6.79 -13.97
C GLN A 397 25.19 6.24 -15.11
N LEU A 398 24.61 6.18 -16.31
CA LEU A 398 25.31 5.75 -17.51
C LEU A 398 25.84 6.97 -18.29
N LEU A 399 27.16 7.12 -18.40
CA LEU A 399 27.80 8.28 -19.02
C LEU A 399 28.82 7.88 -20.09
N CYS A 400 28.94 8.71 -21.14
CA CYS A 400 30.08 8.61 -22.06
C CYS A 400 31.36 9.19 -21.40
N PRO A 401 32.56 8.83 -21.88
CA PRO A 401 33.82 9.34 -21.33
C PRO A 401 33.89 10.87 -21.29
N THR A 402 33.36 11.55 -22.31
CA THR A 402 33.33 13.01 -22.38
C THR A 402 32.45 13.62 -21.29
N CYS A 403 31.20 13.16 -21.15
CA CYS A 403 30.28 13.65 -20.12
C CYS A 403 30.73 13.28 -18.70
N SER A 404 31.40 12.14 -18.52
CA SER A 404 31.97 11.75 -17.23
C SER A 404 33.07 12.72 -16.78
N LYS A 405 33.94 13.16 -17.72
CA LYS A 405 34.96 14.17 -17.44
C LYS A 405 34.34 15.53 -17.07
N SER A 406 33.35 15.99 -17.84
CA SER A 406 32.68 17.27 -17.59
C SER A 406 31.89 17.34 -16.26
N LYS A 407 31.50 16.21 -15.67
CA LYS A 407 30.84 16.17 -14.36
C LYS A 407 31.82 16.19 -13.18
N ARG A 408 33.11 15.94 -13.42
CA ARG A 408 34.17 15.92 -12.38
C ARG A 408 34.93 17.25 -12.29
N SER A 409 34.80 18.12 -13.29
CA SER A 409 35.20 19.53 -13.27
C SER A 409 34.10 20.38 -12.67
#